data_AF-A0AA90E779-F1
#
_entry.id   AF-A0AA90E779-F1
#
_cell.length_a   1.000
_cell.length_b   1.000
_cell.length_c   1.000
_cell.angle_alpha   90.00
_cell.angle_beta   90.00
_cell.angle_gamma   90.00
#
_symmetry.space_group_name_H-M   'P 1'
#
loop_
_entity.id
_entity.type
_entity.pdbx_description
1 polymer ?
#
loop_
_entity_poly.entity_id
_entity_poly.type
_entity_poly.pdbx_seq_one_letter_code
_entity_poly.pdbx_strand_id
1 'polypeptide(L)'
;MKKSFFLFVFSVFLMAIPAFSASANVYEDEYEPNNSFAEAYDLGLWKYKTISATIHSESDKDYYKFYATKGEQLAIHLKNIPANTDYDLYLFKDSYGYPAVGSSERTGNQNEIIRLDVPETGRYIAVVMSKDGSYDGWGFYRLEFIDRMKSGAYTANLSPSSISSPGQGVFSPVAAINLANVSAIPEGAIVKSVSAEGSISPSLGHTYREVLNKEEGVWHTSVSGGTLFPDLKPELALPVKTTWNVRYYSLAWSSSTWRSPQLKINYQYDSTYGW
;
A
#
# COMPACT_ATOMS: atom_id res chain seq x y z
N MET A 1 -3.45 96.93 -32.88
CA MET A 1 -4.34 96.26 -31.91
C MET A 1 -3.74 94.89 -31.58
N LYS A 2 -3.12 94.72 -30.41
CA LYS A 2 -2.57 93.43 -29.96
C LYS A 2 -3.67 92.67 -29.21
N LYS A 3 -3.99 91.44 -29.61
CA LYS A 3 -4.85 90.52 -28.84
C LYS A 3 -3.94 89.63 -27.99
N SER A 4 -4.12 89.69 -26.66
CA SER A 4 -3.47 88.80 -25.70
C SER A 4 -4.31 87.53 -25.53
N PHE A 5 -3.69 86.36 -25.59
CA PHE A 5 -4.32 85.06 -25.36
C PHE A 5 -3.88 84.57 -23.98
N PHE A 6 -4.82 84.45 -23.03
CA PHE A 6 -4.57 83.95 -21.69
C PHE A 6 -4.65 82.42 -21.69
N LEU A 7 -3.56 81.74 -21.36
CA LEU A 7 -3.51 80.29 -21.17
C LEU A 7 -3.89 79.98 -19.71
N PHE A 8 -4.99 79.26 -19.48
CA PHE A 8 -5.38 78.79 -18.15
C PHE A 8 -4.72 77.42 -17.90
N VAL A 9 -3.78 77.36 -16.97
CA VAL A 9 -3.16 76.09 -16.52
C VAL A 9 -4.04 75.50 -15.42
N PHE A 10 -4.65 74.34 -15.68
CA PHE A 10 -5.43 73.60 -14.70
C PHE A 10 -4.50 72.67 -13.92
N SER A 11 -4.15 73.03 -12.69
CA SER A 11 -3.31 72.20 -11.81
C SER A 11 -4.18 71.12 -11.17
N VAL A 12 -4.03 69.87 -11.59
CA VAL A 12 -4.66 68.71 -10.95
C VAL A 12 -3.89 68.39 -9.66
N PHE A 13 -4.53 68.59 -8.51
CA PHE A 13 -3.98 68.24 -7.20
C PHE A 13 -4.25 66.74 -6.96
N LEU A 14 -3.21 65.90 -7.06
CA LEU A 14 -3.30 64.47 -6.79
C LEU A 14 -3.35 64.25 -5.27
N MET A 15 -4.52 63.99 -4.70
CA MET A 15 -4.62 63.56 -3.30
C MET A 15 -4.11 62.12 -3.18
N ALA A 16 -3.05 61.94 -2.38
CA ALA A 16 -2.56 60.62 -2.02
C ALA A 16 -3.63 59.89 -1.19
N ILE A 17 -4.18 58.82 -1.74
CA ILE A 17 -5.09 57.93 -1.03
C ILE A 17 -4.21 57.04 -0.15
N PRO A 18 -4.38 57.01 1.20
CA PRO A 18 -3.66 56.05 2.01
C PRO A 18 -4.10 54.64 1.60
N ALA A 19 -3.15 53.85 1.10
CA ALA A 19 -3.35 52.44 0.84
C ALA A 19 -3.47 51.74 2.20
N PHE A 20 -4.69 51.40 2.60
CA PHE A 20 -4.90 50.44 3.67
C PHE A 20 -4.52 49.05 3.13
N SER A 21 -3.37 48.54 3.55
CA SER A 21 -3.07 47.12 3.40
C SER A 21 -3.97 46.37 4.38
N ALA A 22 -5.02 45.76 3.87
CA ALA A 22 -5.73 44.73 4.62
C ALA A 22 -4.77 43.55 4.76
N SER A 23 -4.33 43.26 5.98
CA SER A 23 -3.74 41.96 6.29
C SER A 23 -4.81 40.92 5.97
N ALA A 24 -4.65 40.17 4.89
CA ALA A 24 -5.43 38.97 4.69
C ALA A 24 -5.13 38.08 5.90
N ASN A 25 -6.13 37.82 6.75
CA ASN A 25 -5.98 36.81 7.79
C ASN A 25 -5.72 35.50 7.05
N VAL A 26 -4.52 34.96 7.22
CA VAL A 26 -4.21 33.62 6.77
C VAL A 26 -5.07 32.69 7.63
N TYR A 27 -5.92 31.89 6.98
CA TYR A 27 -6.76 30.94 7.69
C TYR A 27 -5.96 29.65 7.85
N GLU A 28 -5.26 29.55 8.99
CA GLU A 28 -4.60 28.33 9.45
C GLU A 28 -5.64 27.21 9.64
N ASP A 29 -5.25 25.97 9.38
CA ASP A 29 -6.13 24.82 9.57
C ASP A 29 -6.16 24.34 11.04
N GLU A 30 -6.93 23.28 11.31
CA GLU A 30 -7.17 22.79 12.68
C GLU A 30 -5.94 22.15 13.35
N TYR A 31 -4.88 21.87 12.59
CA TYR A 31 -3.68 21.21 13.08
C TYR A 31 -2.58 22.20 13.52
N GLU A 32 -2.80 23.50 13.34
CA GLU A 32 -1.84 24.54 13.69
C GLU A 32 -1.87 24.94 15.19
N PRO A 33 -0.73 25.33 15.79
CA PRO A 33 0.61 25.37 15.18
C PRO A 33 1.25 23.97 15.10
N ASN A 34 1.85 23.61 13.97
CA ASN A 34 2.60 22.36 13.80
C ASN A 34 3.93 22.51 13.03
N ASN A 35 4.45 23.73 12.95
CA ASN A 35 5.53 24.18 12.06
C ASN A 35 6.95 23.66 12.38
N SER A 36 7.09 22.75 13.34
CA SER A 36 8.38 22.22 13.78
C SER A 36 8.28 20.84 14.41
N PHE A 37 9.42 20.14 14.55
CA PHE A 37 9.48 18.86 15.27
C PHE A 37 8.90 18.94 16.70
N ALA A 38 9.14 20.06 17.39
CA ALA A 38 8.65 20.25 18.76
C ALA A 38 7.13 20.46 18.79
N GLU A 39 6.62 21.23 17.83
CA GLU A 39 5.20 21.60 17.71
C GLU A 39 4.36 20.59 16.95
N ALA A 40 4.97 19.53 16.40
CA ALA A 40 4.27 18.53 15.61
C ALA A 40 2.94 18.11 16.25
N TYR A 41 1.88 18.00 15.46
CA TYR A 41 0.56 17.64 15.96
C TYR A 41 0.52 16.15 16.33
N ASP A 42 0.09 15.81 17.56
CA ASP A 42 0.05 14.42 18.03
C ASP A 42 -1.22 13.69 17.58
N LEU A 43 -1.06 12.82 16.59
CA LEU A 43 -2.13 11.96 16.08
C LEU A 43 -2.41 10.76 16.98
N GLY A 44 -1.54 10.46 17.95
CA GLY A 44 -1.59 9.25 18.76
C GLY A 44 -1.27 8.01 17.92
N LEU A 45 -2.18 7.03 17.91
CA LEU A 45 -2.03 5.83 17.07
C LEU A 45 -2.30 6.18 15.59
N TRP A 46 -1.43 5.73 14.70
CA TRP A 46 -1.50 6.06 13.26
C TRP A 46 -2.64 5.38 12.50
N LYS A 47 -3.09 4.20 12.96
CA LYS A 47 -4.06 3.38 12.21
C LYS A 47 -5.35 4.15 11.97
N TYR A 48 -5.78 4.15 10.70
CA TYR A 48 -7.02 4.78 10.24
C TYR A 48 -7.05 6.31 10.37
N LYS A 49 -5.87 6.95 10.37
CA LYS A 49 -5.77 8.42 10.33
C LYS A 49 -5.81 8.93 8.89
N THR A 50 -6.64 9.94 8.69
CA THR A 50 -6.71 10.73 7.46
C THR A 50 -6.74 12.19 7.87
N ILE A 51 -5.78 12.96 7.36
CA ILE A 51 -5.62 14.38 7.65
C ILE A 51 -5.95 15.16 6.38
N SER A 52 -6.60 16.31 6.56
CA SER A 52 -6.90 17.26 5.49
C SER A 52 -6.45 18.63 5.97
N ALA A 53 -5.39 19.15 5.37
CA ALA A 53 -4.70 20.35 5.83
C ALA A 53 -4.20 21.18 4.64
N THR A 54 -3.70 22.38 4.89
CA THR A 54 -3.24 23.31 3.86
C THR A 54 -1.84 23.82 4.21
N ILE A 55 -0.95 23.83 3.21
CA ILE A 55 0.26 24.66 3.32
C ILE A 55 -0.16 26.10 3.01
N HIS A 56 -0.22 26.95 4.04
CA HIS A 56 -0.83 28.27 3.99
C HIS A 56 0.17 29.43 3.80
N SER A 57 1.47 29.13 3.83
CA SER A 57 2.54 30.07 3.50
C SER A 57 3.79 29.35 2.97
N GLU A 58 4.75 30.09 2.39
CA GLU A 58 6.03 29.54 1.93
C GLU A 58 6.86 28.89 3.06
N SER A 59 6.73 29.41 4.28
CA SER A 59 7.44 28.89 5.46
C SER A 59 6.69 27.77 6.17
N ASP A 60 5.45 27.52 5.80
CA ASP A 60 4.60 26.54 6.45
C ASP A 60 5.06 25.11 6.14
N LYS A 61 5.19 24.33 7.20
CA LYS A 61 5.60 22.93 7.16
C LYS A 61 4.77 22.18 8.17
N ASP A 62 3.99 21.23 7.71
CA ASP A 62 3.14 20.45 8.57
C ASP A 62 3.88 19.26 9.17
N TYR A 63 4.06 19.22 10.49
CA TYR A 63 4.62 18.08 11.20
C TYR A 63 3.54 17.31 11.95
N TYR A 64 3.42 16.01 11.70
CA TYR A 64 2.48 15.12 12.38
C TYR A 64 3.22 14.00 13.11
N LYS A 65 3.12 13.95 14.45
CA LYS A 65 3.72 12.89 15.26
C LYS A 65 2.72 11.77 15.54
N PHE A 66 3.17 10.53 15.45
CA PHE A 66 2.34 9.34 15.69
C PHE A 66 3.17 8.21 16.31
N TYR A 67 2.50 7.29 16.99
CA TYR A 67 3.12 6.11 17.59
C TYR A 67 2.90 4.88 16.73
N ALA A 68 3.98 4.16 16.43
CA ALA A 68 3.96 2.90 15.69
C ALA A 68 4.74 1.80 16.45
N THR A 69 4.34 0.54 16.25
CA THR A 69 4.96 -0.61 16.90
C THR A 69 5.84 -1.37 15.91
N LYS A 70 6.99 -1.87 16.37
CA LYS A 70 7.89 -2.70 15.56
C LYS A 70 7.12 -3.85 14.89
N GLY A 71 7.36 -4.03 13.59
CA GLY A 71 6.72 -5.06 12.77
C GLY A 71 5.35 -4.67 12.18
N GLU A 72 4.78 -3.52 12.57
CA GLU A 72 3.68 -2.95 11.81
C GLU A 72 4.15 -2.53 10.41
N GLN A 73 3.25 -2.64 9.43
CA GLN A 73 3.56 -2.43 8.02
C GLN A 73 2.72 -1.26 7.53
N LEU A 74 3.29 -0.07 7.57
CA LEU A 74 2.65 1.21 7.33
C LEU A 74 2.93 1.69 5.89
N ALA A 75 1.99 2.42 5.32
CA ALA A 75 2.24 3.37 4.25
C ALA A 75 1.61 4.74 4.59
N ILE A 76 2.29 5.81 4.20
CA ILE A 76 1.79 7.19 4.34
C ILE A 76 1.66 7.75 2.93
N HIS A 77 0.44 8.14 2.54
CA HIS A 77 0.15 8.70 1.23
C HIS A 77 -0.17 10.19 1.36
N LEU A 78 0.53 11.03 0.61
CA LEU A 78 0.13 12.41 0.38
C LEU A 78 -0.62 12.49 -0.95
N LYS A 79 -1.86 12.96 -0.90
CA LYS A 79 -2.77 13.06 -2.05
C LYS A 79 -3.35 14.45 -2.14
N ASN A 80 -4.02 14.71 -3.27
CA ASN A 80 -4.71 15.97 -3.53
C ASN A 80 -3.78 17.18 -3.37
N ILE A 81 -2.51 17.03 -3.74
CA ILE A 81 -1.58 18.15 -3.77
C ILE A 81 -2.14 19.20 -4.74
N PRO A 82 -2.30 20.46 -4.32
CA PRO A 82 -2.86 21.52 -5.16
C PRO A 82 -2.13 21.66 -6.50
N ALA A 83 -2.84 22.14 -7.51
CA ALA A 83 -2.22 22.39 -8.80
C ALA A 83 -1.23 23.57 -8.70
N ASN A 84 -0.11 23.49 -9.43
CA ASN A 84 0.99 24.47 -9.39
C ASN A 84 1.74 24.56 -8.07
N THR A 85 1.64 23.53 -7.22
CA THR A 85 2.53 23.35 -6.06
C THR A 85 3.35 22.07 -6.20
N ASP A 86 4.40 21.95 -5.38
CA ASP A 86 5.30 20.79 -5.31
C ASP A 86 5.52 20.43 -3.83
N TYR A 87 4.65 19.56 -3.28
CA TYR A 87 4.69 19.18 -1.86
C TYR A 87 5.35 17.81 -1.70
N ASP A 88 6.44 17.78 -0.95
CA ASP A 88 7.18 16.56 -0.65
C ASP A 88 6.71 15.96 0.69
N LEU A 89 6.94 14.65 0.84
CA LEU A 89 6.67 13.91 2.07
C LEU A 89 7.96 13.35 2.64
N TYR A 90 8.22 13.62 3.92
CA TYR A 90 9.34 13.06 4.67
C TYR A 90 8.83 12.32 5.91
N LEU A 91 9.59 11.32 6.36
CA LEU A 91 9.32 10.57 7.56
C LEU A 91 10.57 10.49 8.42
N PHE A 92 10.44 10.88 9.68
CA PHE A 92 11.52 10.86 10.66
C PHE A 92 11.14 9.98 11.84
N LYS A 93 12.14 9.46 12.54
CA LYS A 93 11.95 8.89 13.87
C LYS A 93 12.14 10.01 14.88
N ASP A 94 11.14 10.23 15.73
CA ASP A 94 11.04 11.38 16.65
C ASP A 94 12.33 11.61 17.47
N SER A 95 12.89 10.52 18.02
CA SER A 95 14.10 10.57 18.86
C SER A 95 15.40 10.95 18.14
N TYR A 96 15.43 10.90 16.80
CA TYR A 96 16.64 11.13 16.02
C TYR A 96 16.60 12.43 15.22
N GLY A 97 15.42 12.98 14.93
CA GLY A 97 15.30 14.01 13.90
C GLY A 97 15.89 13.46 12.60
N TYR A 98 17.03 14.00 12.18
CA TYR A 98 17.76 13.61 10.96
C TYR A 98 18.68 12.38 11.14
N PRO A 99 18.89 11.58 10.08
CA PRO A 99 18.28 11.70 8.75
C PRO A 99 16.83 11.18 8.70
N ALA A 100 16.10 11.53 7.64
CA ALA A 100 14.80 10.93 7.36
C ALA A 100 14.94 9.40 7.22
N VAL A 101 13.97 8.66 7.78
CA VAL A 101 13.84 7.20 7.61
C VAL A 101 13.04 6.83 6.36
N GLY A 102 12.44 7.82 5.70
CA GLY A 102 11.84 7.71 4.38
C GLY A 102 11.52 9.09 3.80
N SER A 103 11.50 9.20 2.48
CA SER A 103 11.01 10.39 1.77
C SER A 103 10.39 10.01 0.42
N SER A 104 9.60 10.91 -0.13
CA SER A 104 9.05 10.85 -1.48
C SER A 104 8.92 12.29 -1.99
N GLU A 105 9.56 12.56 -3.12
CA GLU A 105 9.80 13.92 -3.66
C GLU A 105 9.47 13.98 -5.17
N ARG A 106 8.33 13.42 -5.56
CA ARG A 106 7.89 13.35 -6.95
C ARG A 106 7.55 14.77 -7.42
N THR A 107 7.93 15.08 -8.66
CA THR A 107 7.84 16.46 -9.17
C THR A 107 6.40 16.94 -9.31
N GLY A 108 6.14 18.18 -8.88
CA GLY A 108 4.87 18.87 -9.06
C GLY A 108 3.79 18.32 -8.13
N ASN A 109 2.55 18.21 -8.61
CA ASN A 109 1.43 17.79 -7.78
C ASN A 109 1.15 16.27 -7.81
N GLN A 110 2.17 15.46 -8.08
CA GLN A 110 2.05 14.00 -8.08
C GLN A 110 1.91 13.50 -6.64
N ASN A 111 1.02 12.53 -6.41
CA ASN A 111 0.86 11.96 -5.07
C ASN A 111 2.18 11.38 -4.54
N GLU A 112 2.49 11.62 -3.26
CA GLU A 112 3.65 11.04 -2.58
C GLU A 112 3.28 9.78 -1.81
N ILE A 113 4.26 8.89 -1.63
CA ILE A 113 4.08 7.65 -0.86
C ILE A 113 5.36 7.23 -0.16
N ILE A 114 5.28 7.03 1.16
CA ILE A 114 6.32 6.35 1.94
C ILE A 114 5.78 5.02 2.43
N ARG A 115 6.50 3.92 2.19
CA ARG A 115 6.21 2.59 2.73
C ARG A 115 7.24 2.26 3.81
N LEU A 116 6.78 1.92 5.02
CA LEU A 116 7.63 1.61 6.16
C LEU A 116 7.21 0.29 6.81
N ASP A 117 8.10 -0.70 6.80
CA ASP A 117 8.05 -1.78 7.79
C ASP A 117 8.71 -1.26 9.06
N VAL A 118 7.91 -1.02 10.11
CA VAL A 118 8.33 -0.27 11.30
C VAL A 118 9.48 -1.02 11.98
N PRO A 119 10.72 -0.47 11.95
CA PRO A 119 11.89 -1.19 12.45
C PRO A 119 11.95 -1.22 13.98
N GLU A 120 11.40 -0.19 14.63
CA GLU A 120 11.48 0.03 16.07
C GLU A 120 10.19 0.63 16.61
N THR A 121 9.75 0.16 17.78
CA THR A 121 8.57 0.72 18.46
C THR A 121 8.87 2.14 18.95
N GLY A 122 7.95 3.07 18.69
CA GLY A 122 7.99 4.41 19.27
C GLY A 122 7.34 5.46 18.38
N ARG A 123 7.68 6.73 18.63
CA ARG A 123 7.16 7.85 17.86
C ARG A 123 7.91 8.09 16.55
N TYR A 124 7.16 8.47 15.54
CA TYR A 124 7.59 8.88 14.21
C TYR A 124 6.91 10.21 13.87
N ILE A 125 7.50 10.97 12.95
CA ILE A 125 7.00 12.27 12.51
C ILE A 125 6.95 12.28 10.98
N ALA A 126 5.74 12.39 10.43
CA ALA A 126 5.53 12.67 9.02
C ALA A 126 5.57 14.18 8.81
N VAL A 127 6.25 14.64 7.77
CA VAL A 127 6.40 16.05 7.44
C VAL A 127 5.94 16.27 6.01
N VAL A 128 4.97 17.15 5.82
CA VAL A 128 4.55 17.65 4.51
C VAL A 128 5.14 19.05 4.37
N MET A 129 5.87 19.30 3.29
CA MET A 129 6.42 20.63 3.05
C MET A 129 6.56 20.93 1.57
N SER A 130 6.51 22.21 1.24
CA SER A 130 6.80 22.67 -0.11
C SER A 130 8.29 22.53 -0.43
N LYS A 131 8.57 22.00 -1.63
CA LYS A 131 9.93 21.82 -2.16
C LYS A 131 10.56 23.13 -2.60
N ASP A 132 9.78 23.98 -3.25
CA ASP A 132 10.23 25.21 -3.91
C ASP A 132 9.60 26.48 -3.31
N GLY A 133 8.84 26.33 -2.22
CA GLY A 133 8.14 27.43 -1.57
C GLY A 133 6.75 27.74 -2.14
N SER A 134 6.31 27.01 -3.17
CA SER A 134 4.94 27.09 -3.68
C SER A 134 3.93 26.67 -2.60
N TYR A 135 2.79 27.35 -2.54
CA TYR A 135 1.73 27.03 -1.58
C TYR A 135 0.34 27.44 -2.10
N ASP A 136 -0.70 26.81 -1.56
CA ASP A 136 -2.10 27.16 -1.76
C ASP A 136 -2.84 27.03 -0.42
N GLY A 137 -3.02 28.17 0.26
CA GLY A 137 -3.70 28.23 1.56
C GLY A 137 -5.20 27.93 1.53
N TRP A 138 -5.77 27.60 0.37
CA TRP A 138 -7.14 27.11 0.24
C TRP A 138 -7.19 25.68 -0.32
N GLY A 139 -6.08 25.20 -0.88
CA GLY A 139 -5.93 23.90 -1.50
C GLY A 139 -5.57 22.84 -0.47
N PHE A 140 -6.56 22.08 -0.02
CA PHE A 140 -6.35 21.00 0.94
C PHE A 140 -5.65 19.80 0.30
N TYR A 141 -4.48 19.45 0.82
CA TYR A 141 -3.92 18.13 0.60
C TYR A 141 -4.59 17.12 1.53
N ARG A 142 -4.33 15.84 1.28
CA ARG A 142 -4.80 14.73 2.11
C ARG A 142 -3.65 13.79 2.47
N LEU A 143 -3.40 13.61 3.77
CA LEU A 143 -2.42 12.65 4.29
C LEU A 143 -3.13 11.41 4.83
N GLU A 144 -2.92 10.23 4.24
CA GLU A 144 -3.57 8.98 4.62
C GLU A 144 -2.57 7.98 5.20
N PHE A 145 -2.87 7.45 6.39
CA PHE A 145 -2.08 6.40 7.03
C PHE A 145 -2.73 5.04 6.80
N ILE A 146 -2.03 4.19 6.05
CA ILE A 146 -2.56 2.94 5.50
C ILE A 146 -1.87 1.74 6.15
N ASP A 147 -2.68 0.84 6.68
CA ASP A 147 -2.22 -0.49 7.09
C ASP A 147 -1.99 -1.33 5.83
N ARG A 148 -0.71 -1.41 5.45
CA ARG A 148 -0.25 -1.74 4.10
C ARG A 148 -0.49 -3.19 3.73
N MET A 149 -0.23 -4.11 4.66
CA MET A 149 -0.30 -5.54 4.38
C MET A 149 -1.67 -6.12 4.75
N LYS A 150 -2.35 -6.66 3.75
CA LYS A 150 -3.65 -7.30 3.88
C LYS A 150 -3.54 -8.80 3.64
N SER A 151 -4.54 -9.55 4.11
CA SER A 151 -4.65 -10.98 3.89
C SER A 151 -5.95 -11.32 3.17
N GLY A 152 -5.94 -12.41 2.40
CA GLY A 152 -7.11 -12.93 1.70
C GLY A 152 -7.00 -14.44 1.49
N ALA A 153 -8.04 -15.02 0.88
CA ALA A 153 -8.08 -16.42 0.52
C ALA A 153 -8.81 -16.62 -0.81
N TYR A 154 -8.32 -17.54 -1.63
CA TYR A 154 -8.95 -17.93 -2.87
C TYR A 154 -9.02 -19.46 -2.98
N THR A 155 -10.18 -19.99 -3.38
CA THR A 155 -10.35 -21.41 -3.66
C THR A 155 -10.56 -21.63 -5.14
N ALA A 156 -9.71 -22.45 -5.74
CA ALA A 156 -9.71 -22.74 -7.17
C ALA A 156 -10.06 -24.21 -7.43
N ASN A 157 -10.94 -24.48 -8.39
CA ASN A 157 -11.16 -25.83 -8.91
C ASN A 157 -10.11 -26.16 -9.97
N LEU A 158 -9.59 -27.38 -9.98
CA LEU A 158 -8.57 -27.82 -10.94
C LEU A 158 -9.16 -28.70 -12.04
N SER A 159 -8.49 -28.72 -13.19
CA SER A 159 -8.84 -29.56 -14.34
C SER A 159 -7.69 -30.53 -14.68
N PRO A 160 -7.97 -31.83 -14.90
CA PRO A 160 -9.30 -32.45 -14.90
C PRO A 160 -9.90 -32.55 -13.49
N SER A 161 -11.23 -32.56 -13.40
CA SER A 161 -11.98 -32.63 -12.13
C SER A 161 -11.97 -34.02 -11.48
N SER A 162 -11.25 -34.97 -12.06
CA SER A 162 -11.07 -36.33 -11.54
C SER A 162 -9.72 -36.88 -11.99
N ILE A 163 -8.88 -37.29 -11.04
CA ILE A 163 -7.57 -37.91 -11.30
C ILE A 163 -7.43 -39.20 -10.48
N SER A 164 -6.90 -40.26 -11.09
CA SER A 164 -6.79 -41.57 -10.46
C SER A 164 -5.33 -42.00 -10.34
N SER A 165 -4.96 -42.56 -9.18
CA SER A 165 -3.70 -43.27 -8.98
C SER A 165 -4.01 -44.76 -8.87
N PRO A 166 -3.26 -45.65 -9.55
CA PRO A 166 -3.45 -47.09 -9.42
C PRO A 166 -2.92 -47.64 -8.07
N GLY A 167 -2.29 -46.81 -7.24
CA GLY A 167 -1.60 -47.23 -6.02
C GLY A 167 -0.12 -47.50 -6.28
N GLN A 168 0.53 -48.21 -5.34
CA GLN A 168 1.92 -48.66 -5.43
C GLN A 168 2.93 -47.52 -5.65
N GLY A 169 2.64 -46.32 -5.15
CA GLY A 169 3.49 -45.13 -5.32
C GLY A 169 3.40 -44.48 -6.70
N VAL A 170 2.52 -44.96 -7.58
CA VAL A 170 2.34 -44.37 -8.91
C VAL A 170 1.52 -43.09 -8.81
N PHE A 171 2.05 -42.00 -9.35
CA PHE A 171 1.35 -40.72 -9.41
C PHE A 171 0.13 -40.77 -10.30
N SER A 172 -0.92 -40.05 -9.90
CA SER A 172 -2.01 -39.69 -10.80
C SER A 172 -1.53 -38.77 -11.93
N PRO A 173 -2.34 -38.58 -12.99
CA PRO A 173 -2.19 -37.43 -13.87
C PRO A 173 -2.22 -36.10 -13.10
N VAL A 174 -1.67 -35.06 -13.71
CA VAL A 174 -1.68 -33.70 -13.15
C VAL A 174 -3.01 -33.02 -13.43
N ALA A 175 -3.60 -32.42 -12.39
CA ALA A 175 -4.65 -31.42 -12.54
C ALA A 175 -4.07 -30.03 -12.31
N ALA A 176 -4.51 -29.04 -13.08
CA ALA A 176 -3.93 -27.71 -13.08
C ALA A 176 -4.99 -26.59 -13.07
N ILE A 177 -4.56 -25.40 -12.66
CA ILE A 177 -5.32 -24.16 -12.78
C ILE A 177 -4.36 -23.00 -13.05
N ASN A 178 -4.72 -22.10 -13.98
CA ASN A 178 -4.00 -20.86 -14.22
C ASN A 178 -4.70 -19.70 -13.51
N LEU A 179 -4.03 -19.10 -12.53
CA LEU A 179 -4.56 -17.97 -11.73
C LEU A 179 -4.06 -16.60 -12.18
N ALA A 180 -3.24 -16.52 -13.24
CA ALA A 180 -2.55 -15.28 -13.63
C ALA A 180 -3.50 -14.08 -13.84
N ASN A 181 -4.69 -14.32 -14.39
CA ASN A 181 -5.65 -13.27 -14.75
C ASN A 181 -6.89 -13.23 -13.84
N VAL A 182 -6.84 -13.82 -12.64
CA VAL A 182 -7.98 -13.83 -11.71
C VAL A 182 -8.06 -12.47 -11.01
N SER A 183 -9.11 -11.70 -11.31
CA SER A 183 -9.33 -10.35 -10.78
C SER A 183 -9.59 -10.30 -9.27
N ALA A 184 -10.13 -11.39 -8.69
CA ALA A 184 -10.37 -11.49 -7.26
C ALA A 184 -9.07 -11.62 -6.43
N ILE A 185 -7.96 -11.97 -7.07
CA ILE A 185 -6.64 -12.07 -6.43
C ILE A 185 -5.91 -10.75 -6.69
N PRO A 186 -5.52 -9.99 -5.65
CA PRO A 186 -4.76 -8.75 -5.83
C PRO A 186 -3.43 -8.98 -6.55
N GLU A 187 -2.96 -7.97 -7.28
CA GLU A 187 -1.59 -7.98 -7.81
C GLU A 187 -0.56 -8.03 -6.68
N GLY A 188 0.57 -8.70 -6.93
CA GLY A 188 1.63 -8.87 -5.92
C GLY A 188 1.25 -9.78 -4.74
N ALA A 189 0.11 -10.48 -4.80
CA ALA A 189 -0.28 -11.41 -3.74
C ALA A 189 0.71 -12.59 -3.65
N ILE A 190 1.22 -12.83 -2.42
CA ILE A 190 2.12 -13.93 -2.09
C ILE A 190 1.46 -14.95 -1.15
N VAL A 191 1.84 -16.22 -1.32
CA VAL A 191 1.29 -17.36 -0.59
C VAL A 191 1.61 -17.27 0.90
N LYS A 192 0.60 -17.47 1.76
CA LYS A 192 0.78 -17.73 3.21
C LYS A 192 0.67 -19.19 3.57
N SER A 193 -0.25 -19.90 2.91
CA SER A 193 -0.45 -21.33 3.11
C SER A 193 -1.31 -21.88 1.97
N VAL A 194 -1.11 -23.15 1.64
CA VAL A 194 -1.91 -23.85 0.64
C VAL A 194 -2.49 -25.13 1.25
N SER A 195 -3.72 -25.46 0.85
CA SER A 195 -4.27 -26.81 1.02
C SER A 195 -4.88 -27.32 -0.28
N ALA A 196 -4.79 -28.62 -0.49
CA ALA A 196 -5.39 -29.32 -1.61
C ALA A 196 -6.55 -30.21 -1.16
N GLU A 197 -7.76 -29.76 -1.45
CA GLU A 197 -9.03 -30.30 -0.98
C GLU A 197 -9.72 -31.19 -2.05
N GLY A 198 -10.84 -31.79 -1.68
CA GLY A 198 -11.61 -32.73 -2.51
C GLY A 198 -11.56 -34.15 -1.96
N SER A 199 -12.34 -35.06 -2.54
CA SER A 199 -12.52 -36.41 -2.00
C SER A 199 -11.65 -37.43 -2.72
N ILE A 200 -10.88 -38.22 -1.97
CA ILE A 200 -10.16 -39.39 -2.49
C ILE A 200 -10.91 -40.64 -2.03
N SER A 201 -11.35 -41.46 -2.98
CA SER A 201 -12.11 -42.69 -2.71
C SER A 201 -11.61 -43.88 -3.57
N PRO A 202 -11.51 -45.10 -3.02
CA PRO A 202 -11.63 -45.40 -1.58
C PRO A 202 -10.55 -44.69 -0.75
N SER A 203 -10.80 -44.53 0.55
CA SER A 203 -9.80 -43.97 1.47
C SER A 203 -8.71 -45.01 1.69
N LEU A 204 -7.47 -44.65 1.37
CA LEU A 204 -6.30 -45.52 1.50
C LEU A 204 -5.30 -44.90 2.49
N GLY A 205 -4.64 -45.75 3.29
CA GLY A 205 -3.51 -45.33 4.10
C GLY A 205 -2.32 -44.87 3.24
N HIS A 206 -1.44 -44.05 3.80
CA HIS A 206 -0.23 -43.56 3.12
C HIS A 206 -0.52 -42.90 1.76
N THR A 207 -1.54 -42.03 1.74
CA THR A 207 -1.92 -41.24 0.57
C THR A 207 -1.39 -39.83 0.72
N TYR A 208 -0.66 -39.34 -0.29
CA TYR A 208 0.00 -38.03 -0.26
C TYR A 208 -0.45 -37.21 -1.45
N ARG A 209 -0.71 -35.92 -1.22
CA ARG A 209 -0.96 -34.94 -2.28
C ARG A 209 0.34 -34.18 -2.56
N GLU A 210 0.52 -33.78 -3.80
CA GLU A 210 1.59 -32.87 -4.18
C GLU A 210 1.02 -31.65 -4.87
N VAL A 211 1.63 -30.49 -4.62
CA VAL A 211 1.33 -29.22 -5.27
C VAL A 211 2.61 -28.59 -5.82
N LEU A 212 2.50 -27.95 -6.97
CA LEU A 212 3.60 -27.20 -7.58
C LEU A 212 3.11 -25.81 -7.99
N ASN A 213 3.83 -24.80 -7.51
CA ASN A 213 3.77 -23.43 -8.01
C ASN A 213 4.69 -23.33 -9.22
N LYS A 214 4.20 -22.86 -10.37
CA LYS A 214 4.99 -22.83 -11.61
C LYS A 214 6.21 -21.89 -11.54
N GLU A 215 6.15 -20.81 -10.79
CA GLU A 215 7.29 -19.88 -10.67
C GLU A 215 8.44 -20.48 -9.85
N GLU A 216 8.12 -21.32 -8.87
CA GLU A 216 9.13 -22.04 -8.09
C GLU A 216 9.63 -23.30 -8.81
N GLY A 217 8.71 -24.04 -9.43
CA GLY A 217 9.02 -25.29 -10.13
C GLY A 217 9.26 -26.50 -9.22
N VAL A 218 8.94 -26.41 -7.93
CA VAL A 218 9.15 -27.47 -6.93
C VAL A 218 7.81 -28.13 -6.55
N TRP A 219 7.83 -29.46 -6.38
CA TRP A 219 6.69 -30.22 -5.85
C TRP A 219 6.78 -30.29 -4.31
N HIS A 220 5.77 -29.75 -3.64
CA HIS A 220 5.59 -29.82 -2.19
C HIS A 220 4.61 -30.94 -1.84
N THR A 221 4.93 -31.73 -0.81
CA THR A 221 4.15 -32.90 -0.44
C THR A 221 3.37 -32.66 0.86
N SER A 222 2.10 -33.06 0.88
CA SER A 222 1.29 -33.00 2.11
C SER A 222 1.76 -34.03 3.13
N VAL A 223 1.37 -33.86 4.40
CA VAL A 223 1.39 -35.00 5.33
C VAL A 223 0.46 -36.12 4.85
N SER A 224 0.76 -37.38 5.19
CA SER A 224 -0.07 -38.54 4.81
C SER A 224 -1.54 -38.35 5.24
N GLY A 225 -2.46 -38.48 4.29
CA GLY A 225 -3.90 -38.30 4.49
C GLY A 225 -4.36 -36.84 4.63
N GLY A 226 -3.43 -35.91 4.84
CA GLY A 226 -3.73 -34.48 5.00
C GLY A 226 -3.91 -33.73 3.68
N THR A 227 -4.36 -32.49 3.80
CA THR A 227 -4.56 -31.57 2.66
C THR A 227 -3.61 -30.39 2.68
N LEU A 228 -3.01 -30.07 3.83
CA LEU A 228 -2.09 -28.94 4.01
C LEU A 228 -0.68 -29.25 3.54
N PHE A 229 0.02 -28.22 3.06
CA PHE A 229 1.44 -28.22 2.71
C PHE A 229 2.21 -27.34 3.72
N PRO A 230 2.79 -27.93 4.78
CA PRO A 230 3.36 -27.17 5.90
C PRO A 230 4.60 -26.34 5.59
N ASP A 231 5.26 -26.63 4.47
CA ASP A 231 6.46 -25.97 3.96
C ASP A 231 6.15 -24.74 3.11
N LEU A 232 4.94 -24.64 2.55
CA LEU A 232 4.47 -23.46 1.83
C LEU A 232 4.08 -22.33 2.79
N LYS A 233 4.99 -21.36 2.95
CA LYS A 233 4.90 -20.26 3.92
C LYS A 233 5.26 -18.89 3.30
N PRO A 234 4.92 -17.77 3.96
CA PRO A 234 5.19 -16.42 3.44
C PRO A 234 6.64 -16.13 3.09
N GLU A 235 7.61 -16.78 3.75
CA GLU A 235 9.04 -16.53 3.56
C GLU A 235 9.55 -16.97 2.18
N LEU A 236 8.83 -17.88 1.50
CA LEU A 236 9.14 -18.29 0.14
C LEU A 236 8.74 -17.23 -0.90
N ALA A 237 7.94 -16.23 -0.52
CA ALA A 237 7.45 -15.16 -1.38
C ALA A 237 6.81 -15.64 -2.71
N LEU A 238 6.21 -16.84 -2.71
CA LEU A 238 5.64 -17.43 -3.91
C LEU A 238 4.43 -16.63 -4.40
N PRO A 239 4.35 -16.27 -5.69
CA PRO A 239 3.21 -15.56 -6.21
C PRO A 239 1.98 -16.47 -6.29
N VAL A 240 0.82 -15.93 -5.94
CA VAL A 240 -0.47 -16.64 -6.09
C VAL A 240 -0.87 -16.68 -7.57
N LYS A 241 -0.67 -15.57 -8.29
CA LYS A 241 -0.99 -15.40 -9.71
C LYS A 241 0.00 -16.12 -10.62
N THR A 242 -0.14 -17.44 -10.68
CA THR A 242 0.62 -18.29 -11.59
C THR A 242 -0.19 -19.55 -11.90
N THR A 243 0.41 -20.49 -12.63
CA THR A 243 -0.16 -21.82 -12.82
C THR A 243 0.18 -22.69 -11.61
N TRP A 244 -0.84 -23.31 -11.06
CA TRP A 244 -0.71 -24.31 -10.00
C TRP A 244 -1.04 -25.68 -10.54
N ASN A 245 -0.24 -26.66 -10.16
CA ASN A 245 -0.42 -28.06 -10.53
C ASN A 245 -0.58 -28.89 -9.26
N VAL A 246 -1.45 -29.91 -9.32
CA VAL A 246 -1.57 -30.91 -8.27
C VAL A 246 -1.54 -32.31 -8.87
N ARG A 247 -1.07 -33.25 -8.06
CA ARG A 247 -1.19 -34.69 -8.29
C ARG A 247 -1.23 -35.38 -6.94
N TYR A 248 -1.44 -36.68 -6.93
CA TYR A 248 -1.36 -37.45 -5.68
C TYR A 248 -0.92 -38.88 -5.98
N TYR A 249 -0.55 -39.59 -4.93
CA TYR A 249 -0.25 -41.01 -4.98
C TYR A 249 -0.62 -41.68 -3.66
N SER A 250 -0.78 -42.99 -3.69
CA SER A 250 -0.91 -43.82 -2.50
C SER A 250 0.11 -44.95 -2.54
N LEU A 251 0.73 -45.25 -1.40
CA LEU A 251 1.60 -46.42 -1.26
C LEU A 251 0.80 -47.73 -1.08
N ALA A 252 -0.51 -47.64 -0.88
CA ALA A 252 -1.38 -48.82 -0.87
C ALA A 252 -1.43 -49.48 -2.26
N TRP A 253 -1.71 -50.78 -2.30
CA TRP A 253 -1.73 -51.57 -3.54
C TRP A 253 -3.00 -51.36 -4.39
N SER A 254 -4.01 -50.71 -3.83
CA SER A 254 -5.30 -50.48 -4.49
C SER A 254 -5.33 -49.12 -5.16
N SER A 255 -6.14 -49.01 -6.22
CA SER A 255 -6.40 -47.73 -6.87
C SER A 255 -7.33 -46.85 -6.05
N SER A 256 -7.21 -45.55 -6.25
CA SER A 256 -8.16 -44.56 -5.77
C SER A 256 -8.37 -43.46 -6.81
N THR A 257 -9.39 -42.64 -6.60
CA THR A 257 -9.71 -41.48 -7.43
C THR A 257 -9.92 -40.26 -6.55
N TRP A 258 -9.19 -39.18 -6.86
CA TRP A 258 -9.42 -37.85 -6.31
C TRP A 258 -10.43 -37.12 -7.20
N ARG A 259 -11.60 -36.83 -6.64
CA ARG A 259 -12.71 -36.12 -7.28
C ARG A 259 -12.78 -34.69 -6.80
N SER A 260 -13.05 -33.79 -7.74
CA SER A 260 -13.13 -32.34 -7.52
C SER A 260 -11.91 -31.79 -6.78
N PRO A 261 -10.68 -31.99 -7.29
CA PRO A 261 -9.50 -31.39 -6.69
C PRO A 261 -9.66 -29.87 -6.65
N GLN A 262 -9.41 -29.31 -5.46
CA GLN A 262 -9.47 -27.87 -5.20
C GLN A 262 -8.19 -27.42 -4.52
N LEU A 263 -7.70 -26.22 -4.84
CA LEU A 263 -6.64 -25.55 -4.09
C LEU A 263 -7.23 -24.39 -3.32
N LYS A 264 -7.09 -24.41 -2.00
CA LYS A 264 -7.35 -23.24 -1.14
C LYS A 264 -6.02 -22.58 -0.83
N ILE A 265 -5.86 -21.34 -1.29
CA ILE A 265 -4.65 -20.54 -1.12
C ILE A 265 -5.00 -19.37 -0.21
N ASN A 266 -4.44 -19.34 1.01
CA ASN A 266 -4.44 -18.14 1.82
C ASN A 266 -3.20 -17.31 1.44
N TYR A 267 -3.37 -16.00 1.28
CA TYR A 267 -2.33 -15.11 0.78
C TYR A 267 -2.28 -13.79 1.55
N GLN A 268 -1.17 -13.08 1.39
CA GLN A 268 -1.03 -11.68 1.78
C GLN A 268 -0.62 -10.84 0.58
N TYR A 269 -0.95 -9.55 0.62
CA TYR A 269 -0.63 -8.61 -0.43
C TYR A 269 -0.46 -7.22 0.17
N ASP A 270 0.36 -6.42 -0.50
CA ASP A 270 0.52 -5.01 -0.21
C ASP A 270 -0.62 -4.25 -0.90
N SER A 271 -1.53 -3.61 -0.14
CA SER A 271 -2.66 -2.85 -0.70
C SER A 271 -2.23 -1.59 -1.43
N THR A 272 -0.96 -1.19 -1.29
CA THR A 272 -0.35 -0.09 -2.01
C THR A 272 0.48 -0.57 -3.21
N TYR A 273 0.47 -1.87 -3.53
CA TYR A 273 1.15 -2.40 -4.72
C TYR A 273 0.63 -1.72 -5.99
N GLY A 274 1.54 -1.29 -6.87
CA GLY A 274 1.21 -0.61 -8.13
C GLY A 274 1.01 0.91 -8.03
N TRP A 275 1.29 1.51 -6.87
CA TRP A 275 1.38 2.96 -6.66
C TRP A 275 2.83 3.46 -6.59
#